data_AF-H6WBB0-F1
#
_entry.id   AF-H6WBB0-F1
#
_cell.length_a   1.000
_cell.length_b   1.000
_cell.length_c   1.000
_cell.angle_alpha   90.00
_cell.angle_beta   90.00
_cell.angle_gamma   90.00
#
_symmetry.space_group_name_H-M   'P 1'
#
loop_
_entity.id
_entity.type
_entity.pdbx_description
1 polymer ?
#
loop_
_entity_poly.entity_id
_entity_poly.type
_entity_poly.pdbx_seq_one_letter_code
_entity_poly.pdbx_strand_id
1 'polypeptide(L)'
;MCKLIHLRNLKIENFRQISLEELEDKDSCETSIVLNEDGSVSLGATSGPIPMSARGEWSMEEKNFEMEITREFESIEPFEVTRKFSGEIEEILKETKTIILSGDILMDETPVGFFKMISNLSDIEDGVKNAEKNTFPLKPV
;
A
#
# COMPACT_ATOMS: atom_id res chain seq x y z
N MET A 1 -30.96 27.01 29.47
CA MET A 1 -29.49 26.94 29.40
C MET A 1 -29.10 25.53 29.01
N CYS A 2 -28.75 25.29 27.73
CA CYS A 2 -28.10 24.04 27.31
C CYS A 2 -26.67 24.38 26.87
N LYS A 3 -25.69 23.75 27.52
CA LYS A 3 -24.26 23.90 27.23
C LYS A 3 -23.97 23.26 25.86
N LEU A 4 -23.41 24.07 24.96
CA LEU A 4 -22.74 23.60 23.75
C LEU A 4 -21.55 22.71 24.17
N ILE A 5 -21.55 21.45 23.74
CA ILE A 5 -20.36 20.59 23.83
C ILE A 5 -19.50 20.93 22.60
N HIS A 6 -18.33 21.50 22.86
CA HIS A 6 -17.28 21.70 21.87
C HIS A 6 -16.85 20.33 21.33
N LEU A 7 -17.27 19.98 20.12
CA LEU A 7 -16.68 18.85 19.40
C LEU A 7 -15.24 19.24 19.08
N ARG A 8 -14.30 18.61 19.79
CA ARG A 8 -12.87 18.71 19.52
C ARG A 8 -12.61 18.24 18.09
N ASN A 9 -11.75 18.97 17.39
CA ASN A 9 -11.20 18.66 16.08
C ASN A 9 -10.91 17.16 15.94
N LEU A 10 -11.79 16.44 15.25
CA LEU A 10 -11.44 15.16 14.64
C LEU A 10 -10.40 15.50 13.58
N LYS A 11 -9.13 15.15 13.85
CA LYS A 11 -8.17 14.97 12.77
C LYS A 11 -8.78 13.90 11.87
N ILE A 12 -9.12 14.29 10.65
CA ILE A 12 -9.44 13.33 9.60
C ILE A 12 -8.09 12.69 9.28
N GLU A 13 -7.80 11.57 9.94
CA GLU A 13 -6.71 10.69 9.56
C GLU A 13 -7.05 10.23 8.14
N ASN A 14 -6.23 10.60 7.15
CA ASN A 14 -6.42 10.19 5.77
C ASN A 14 -6.08 8.71 5.66
N PHE A 15 -7.01 7.83 6.00
CA PHE A 15 -6.84 6.38 5.83
C PHE A 15 -6.85 6.05 4.34
N ARG A 16 -5.71 5.57 3.83
CA ARG A 16 -5.50 5.20 2.42
C ARG A 16 -5.89 3.75 2.23
N GLN A 17 -7.19 3.47 2.11
CA GLN A 17 -7.66 2.11 1.84
C GLN A 17 -7.43 1.76 0.37
N ILE A 18 -6.64 0.73 0.14
CA ILE A 18 -6.17 0.31 -1.18
C ILE A 18 -6.55 -1.15 -1.38
N SER A 19 -6.82 -1.53 -2.64
CA SER A 19 -6.98 -2.93 -3.03
C SER A 19 -5.70 -3.42 -3.70
N LEU A 20 -5.15 -4.52 -3.20
CA LEU A 20 -4.05 -5.26 -3.78
C LEU A 20 -4.60 -6.48 -4.51
N GLU A 21 -4.27 -6.61 -5.79
CA GLU A 21 -4.37 -7.87 -6.51
C GLU A 21 -3.04 -8.61 -6.37
N GLU A 22 -3.05 -9.78 -5.74
CA GLU A 22 -1.87 -10.62 -5.48
C GLU A 22 -1.98 -11.88 -6.35
N LEU A 23 -0.94 -12.19 -7.14
CA LEU A 23 -0.79 -13.47 -7.83
C LEU A 23 0.38 -14.21 -7.23
N GLU A 24 0.13 -15.00 -6.19
CA GLU A 24 1.13 -15.69 -5.36
C GLU A 24 0.97 -17.20 -5.51
N ASP A 25 2.07 -17.93 -5.73
CA ASP A 25 2.07 -19.40 -5.76
C ASP A 25 1.03 -20.03 -6.75
N LYS A 26 0.66 -19.28 -7.80
CA LYS A 26 -0.35 -19.57 -8.85
C LYS A 26 -1.81 -19.38 -8.43
N ASP A 27 -2.05 -18.90 -7.22
CA ASP A 27 -3.36 -18.48 -6.75
C ASP A 27 -3.47 -16.95 -6.80
N SER A 28 -4.66 -16.46 -7.11
CA SER A 28 -4.95 -15.03 -7.11
C SER A 28 -5.79 -14.69 -5.89
N CYS A 29 -5.42 -13.66 -5.14
CA CYS A 29 -6.28 -13.08 -4.12
C CYS A 29 -6.33 -11.56 -4.22
N GLU A 30 -7.41 -11.02 -3.67
CA GLU A 30 -7.60 -9.58 -3.50
C GLU A 30 -7.54 -9.28 -2.01
N THR A 31 -6.66 -8.37 -1.61
CA THR A 31 -6.52 -7.95 -0.22
C THR A 31 -6.68 -6.44 -0.14
N SER A 32 -7.61 -5.99 0.70
CA SER A 32 -7.68 -4.60 1.09
C SER A 32 -6.64 -4.33 2.17
N ILE A 33 -5.87 -3.27 2.00
CA ILE A 33 -4.90 -2.79 2.99
C ILE A 33 -5.10 -1.31 3.25
N VAL A 34 -4.58 -0.83 4.37
CA VAL A 34 -4.45 0.59 4.67
C VAL A 34 -2.99 0.91 4.88
N LEU A 35 -2.48 1.86 4.11
CA LEU A 35 -1.14 2.43 4.26
C LEU A 35 -1.23 3.64 5.19
N ASN A 36 -0.83 3.48 6.45
CA ASN A 36 -0.94 4.54 7.46
C ASN A 36 0.19 5.58 7.31
N GLU A 37 -0.06 6.82 7.71
CA GLU A 37 0.92 7.92 7.59
C GLU A 37 2.20 7.71 8.41
N ASP A 38 2.15 6.87 9.45
CA ASP A 38 3.30 6.51 10.30
C ASP A 38 4.20 5.41 9.68
N GLY A 39 3.86 4.95 8.48
CA GLY A 39 4.57 3.87 7.79
C GLY A 39 4.07 2.48 8.15
N SER A 40 3.07 2.32 9.04
CA SER A 40 2.50 1.01 9.34
C SER A 40 1.46 0.57 8.30
N VAL A 41 1.24 -0.74 8.20
CA VAL A 41 0.21 -1.35 7.34
C VAL A 41 -0.89 -1.97 8.20
N SER A 42 -2.15 -1.68 7.87
CA SER A 42 -3.30 -2.39 8.45
C SER A 42 -3.98 -3.24 7.38
N LEU A 43 -4.36 -4.46 7.76
CA LEU A 43 -5.04 -5.39 6.86
C LEU A 43 -6.55 -5.25 6.97
N GLY A 44 -7.22 -5.21 5.82
CA GLY A 44 -8.68 -5.22 5.67
C GLY A 44 -9.19 -6.60 5.25
N ALA A 45 -10.25 -6.59 4.44
CA ALA A 45 -10.81 -7.82 3.90
C ALA A 45 -9.87 -8.47 2.87
N THR A 46 -9.86 -9.80 2.80
CA THR A 46 -9.15 -10.58 1.77
C THR A 46 -10.04 -11.67 1.22
N SER A 47 -9.88 -12.01 -0.06
CA SER A 47 -10.48 -13.19 -0.70
C SER A 47 -9.62 -14.46 -0.56
N GLY A 48 -8.40 -14.31 -0.06
CA GLY A 48 -7.50 -15.42 0.26
C GLY A 48 -7.70 -15.98 1.68
N PRO A 49 -6.71 -16.72 2.22
CA PRO A 49 -6.70 -17.17 3.60
C PRO A 49 -6.83 -15.99 4.58
N ILE A 50 -7.69 -16.13 5.58
CA ILE A 50 -7.93 -15.07 6.57
C ILE A 50 -6.85 -15.16 7.65
N PRO A 51 -6.01 -14.12 7.84
CA PRO A 51 -5.04 -14.11 8.93
C PRO A 51 -5.72 -13.77 10.27
N MET A 52 -5.16 -14.29 11.36
CA MET A 52 -5.53 -13.93 12.72
C MET A 52 -5.05 -12.53 13.09
N SER A 53 -3.84 -12.20 12.64
CA SER A 53 -3.18 -10.93 12.89
C SER A 53 -2.29 -10.59 11.70
N ALA A 54 -2.02 -9.29 11.53
CA ALA A 54 -1.07 -8.81 10.54
C ALA A 54 -0.32 -7.60 11.10
N ARG A 55 0.96 -7.50 10.73
CA ARG A 55 1.81 -6.35 10.99
C ARG A 55 2.63 -6.08 9.74
N GLY A 56 2.92 -4.83 9.47
CA GLY A 56 3.74 -4.48 8.33
C GLY A 56 4.15 -3.04 8.33
N GLU A 57 5.15 -2.76 7.50
CA GLU A 57 5.68 -1.44 7.26
C GLU A 57 5.70 -1.18 5.76
N TRP A 58 5.54 0.08 5.38
CA TRP A 58 5.61 0.51 4.00
C TRP A 58 6.39 1.81 3.87
N SER A 59 6.96 2.01 2.68
CA SER A 59 7.64 3.23 2.31
C SER A 59 7.44 3.51 0.83
N MET A 60 7.55 4.78 0.48
CA MET A 60 7.50 5.23 -0.90
C MET A 60 8.61 6.26 -1.11
N GLU A 61 9.55 5.95 -1.98
CA GLU A 61 10.64 6.85 -2.37
C GLU A 61 10.54 7.17 -3.86
N GLU A 62 10.16 8.41 -4.16
CA GLU A 62 9.90 8.89 -5.52
C GLU A 62 8.82 8.08 -6.25
N LYS A 63 9.23 7.04 -7.00
CA LYS A 63 8.36 6.13 -7.73
C LYS A 63 8.43 4.70 -7.20
N ASN A 64 9.37 4.40 -6.32
CA ASN A 64 9.59 3.06 -5.79
C ASN A 64 8.73 2.87 -4.55
N PHE A 65 8.01 1.76 -4.53
CA PHE A 65 7.19 1.30 -3.43
C PHE A 65 7.80 0.05 -2.82
N GLU A 66 7.92 0.07 -1.50
CA GLU A 66 8.37 -1.06 -0.72
C GLU A 66 7.39 -1.29 0.42
N MET A 67 6.95 -2.52 0.60
CA MET A 67 6.12 -2.90 1.73
C MET A 67 6.51 -4.30 2.21
N GLU A 68 6.66 -4.47 3.51
CA GLU A 68 6.80 -5.78 4.14
C GLU A 68 5.60 -6.02 5.04
N ILE A 69 4.95 -7.16 4.86
CA ILE A 69 3.82 -7.57 5.70
C ILE A 69 4.04 -8.99 6.20
N THR A 70 3.93 -9.15 7.52
CA THR A 70 3.84 -10.45 8.19
C THR A 70 2.40 -10.72 8.56
N ARG A 71 1.87 -11.86 8.12
CA ARG A 71 0.53 -12.35 8.40
C ARG A 71 0.62 -13.62 9.23
N GLU A 72 -0.14 -13.70 10.30
CA GLU A 72 -0.24 -14.89 11.17
C GLU A 72 -1.53 -15.65 10.85
N PHE A 73 -1.44 -16.97 10.69
CA PHE A 73 -2.57 -17.82 10.31
C PHE A 73 -2.85 -18.89 11.36
N GLU A 74 -4.15 -19.11 11.63
CA GLU A 74 -4.62 -20.20 12.48
C GLU A 74 -4.45 -21.54 11.73
N SER A 75 -3.86 -22.52 12.39
CA SER A 75 -3.69 -23.89 11.87
C SER A 75 -3.53 -24.86 13.05
N ILE A 76 -3.39 -26.16 12.80
CA ILE A 76 -3.05 -27.14 13.87
C ILE A 76 -1.79 -26.68 14.63
N GLU A 77 -0.83 -26.12 13.90
CA GLU A 77 0.31 -25.37 14.42
C GLU A 77 0.29 -23.98 13.79
N PRO A 78 0.04 -22.90 14.55
CA PRO A 78 0.05 -21.54 14.02
C PRO A 78 1.36 -21.21 13.31
N PHE A 79 1.27 -20.48 12.20
CA PHE A 79 2.43 -20.08 11.41
C PHE A 79 2.32 -18.64 10.94
N GLU A 80 3.46 -18.04 10.65
CA GLU A 80 3.56 -16.70 10.09
C GLU A 80 4.14 -16.77 8.68
N VAL A 81 3.68 -15.86 7.81
CA VAL A 81 4.23 -15.66 6.46
C VAL A 81 4.60 -14.19 6.33
N THR A 82 5.85 -13.92 5.99
CA THR A 82 6.32 -12.58 5.64
C THR A 82 6.49 -12.48 4.14
N ARG A 83 5.87 -11.48 3.53
CA ARG A 83 6.01 -11.16 2.11
C ARG A 83 6.54 -9.73 1.98
N LYS A 84 7.49 -9.55 1.05
CA LYS A 84 8.01 -8.25 0.65
C LYS A 84 7.46 -7.89 -0.73
N PHE A 85 6.89 -6.71 -0.86
CA PHE A 85 6.32 -6.15 -2.07
C PHE A 85 7.23 -5.03 -2.53
N SER A 86 7.88 -5.21 -3.68
CA SER A 86 8.77 -4.23 -4.29
C SER A 86 8.24 -3.88 -5.67
N GLY A 87 7.88 -2.63 -5.87
CA GLY A 87 7.26 -2.18 -7.11
C GLY A 87 7.52 -0.73 -7.45
N GLU A 88 6.97 -0.28 -8.57
CA GLU A 88 7.08 1.09 -9.02
C GLU A 88 5.80 1.62 -9.67
N ILE A 89 5.65 2.95 -9.69
CA ILE A 89 4.55 3.60 -10.41
C ILE A 89 4.69 3.31 -11.92
N GLU A 90 3.74 2.54 -12.45
CA GLU A 90 3.63 2.28 -13.88
C GLU A 90 2.96 3.46 -14.60
N GLU A 91 1.87 3.96 -14.04
CA GLU A 91 1.01 4.94 -14.72
C GLU A 91 0.36 5.94 -13.75
N ILE A 92 0.25 7.19 -14.19
CA ILE A 92 -0.48 8.26 -13.49
C ILE A 92 -1.53 8.83 -14.43
N LEU A 93 -2.81 8.53 -14.14
CA LEU A 93 -3.96 9.05 -14.86
C LEU A 93 -4.37 10.40 -14.25
N LYS A 94 -3.87 11.50 -14.81
CA LYS A 94 -4.06 12.86 -14.26
C LYS A 94 -5.52 13.29 -14.20
N GLU A 95 -6.34 12.87 -15.16
CA GLU A 95 -7.76 13.25 -15.23
C GLU A 95 -8.57 12.65 -14.08
N THR A 96 -8.29 11.41 -13.72
CA THR A 96 -8.99 10.68 -12.64
C THR A 96 -8.24 10.72 -11.32
N LYS A 97 -7.03 11.31 -11.31
CA LYS A 97 -6.10 11.27 -10.18
C LYS A 97 -5.87 9.83 -9.73
N THR A 98 -5.61 8.93 -10.66
CA THR A 98 -5.35 7.51 -10.34
C THR A 98 -3.89 7.20 -10.55
N ILE A 99 -3.30 6.44 -9.62
CA ILE A 99 -1.98 5.83 -9.76
C ILE A 99 -2.16 4.33 -9.89
N ILE A 100 -1.43 3.76 -10.84
CA ILE A 100 -1.27 2.31 -11.00
C ILE A 100 0.18 1.99 -10.64
N LEU A 101 0.34 1.06 -9.71
CA LEU A 101 1.62 0.55 -9.27
C LEU A 101 1.61 -0.97 -9.40
N SER A 102 2.74 -1.54 -9.78
CA SER A 102 2.92 -2.99 -9.85
C SER A 102 4.32 -3.37 -9.41
N GLY A 103 4.51 -4.64 -9.10
CA GLY A 103 5.82 -5.16 -8.78
C GLY A 103 5.81 -6.63 -8.41
N ASP A 104 6.92 -7.05 -7.82
CA ASP A 104 7.16 -8.42 -7.40
C ASP A 104 6.79 -8.60 -5.93
N ILE A 105 6.30 -9.80 -5.62
CA ILE A 105 6.15 -10.31 -4.25
C ILE A 105 7.28 -11.30 -4.01
N LEU A 106 8.05 -11.08 -2.95
CA LEU A 106 9.17 -11.91 -2.53
C LEU A 106 8.91 -12.56 -1.17
N MET A 107 9.48 -13.75 -0.97
CA MET A 107 9.63 -14.41 0.33
C MET A 107 11.05 -14.93 0.42
N ASP A 108 11.76 -14.52 1.47
CA ASP A 108 13.17 -14.86 1.68
C ASP A 108 14.01 -14.61 0.41
N GLU A 109 13.90 -13.41 -0.17
CA GLU A 109 14.56 -12.97 -1.42
C GLU A 109 14.19 -13.77 -2.68
N THR A 110 13.24 -14.70 -2.58
CA THR A 110 12.76 -15.50 -3.71
C THR A 110 11.45 -14.92 -4.25
N PRO A 111 11.36 -14.60 -5.56
CA PRO A 111 10.09 -14.19 -6.16
C PRO A 111 9.05 -15.30 -6.07
N VAL A 112 7.87 -14.96 -5.55
CA VAL A 112 6.74 -15.87 -5.33
C VAL A 112 5.47 -15.40 -6.02
N GLY A 113 5.47 -14.17 -6.52
CA GLY A 113 4.29 -13.61 -7.14
C GLY A 113 4.49 -12.20 -7.67
N PHE A 114 3.38 -11.64 -8.14
CA PHE A 114 3.28 -10.26 -8.59
C PHE A 114 2.12 -9.59 -7.90
N PHE A 115 2.19 -8.27 -7.76
CA PHE A 115 1.07 -7.50 -7.29
C PHE A 115 0.72 -6.35 -8.22
N LYS A 116 -0.55 -5.95 -8.18
CA LYS A 116 -1.02 -4.70 -8.76
C LYS A 116 -1.82 -3.92 -7.74
N MET A 117 -1.58 -2.62 -7.73
CA MET A 117 -2.18 -1.66 -6.83
C MET A 117 -2.77 -0.51 -7.65
N ILE A 118 -4.03 -0.18 -7.35
CA ILE A 118 -4.68 1.02 -7.88
C ILE A 118 -5.04 1.92 -6.70
N SER A 119 -4.57 3.16 -6.73
CA SER A 119 -4.76 4.13 -5.65
C SER A 119 -5.11 5.51 -6.20
N ASN A 120 -5.65 6.40 -5.36
CA ASN A 120 -5.79 7.80 -5.74
C ASN A 120 -4.44 8.53 -5.62
N LEU A 121 -4.22 9.55 -6.44
CA LEU A 121 -3.00 10.37 -6.45
C LEU A 121 -2.85 11.08 -5.11
N SER A 122 -3.95 11.56 -4.52
CA SER A 122 -3.95 12.15 -3.18
C SER A 122 -3.42 11.22 -2.09
N ASP A 123 -3.54 9.92 -2.30
CA ASP A 123 -3.12 8.90 -1.33
C ASP A 123 -1.61 8.63 -1.43
N ILE A 124 -0.91 9.17 -2.43
CA ILE A 124 0.54 8.97 -2.61
C ILE A 124 1.26 10.32 -2.84
N GLU A 125 0.52 11.43 -2.87
CA GLU A 125 1.01 12.78 -3.17
C GLU A 125 2.19 13.23 -2.29
N ASP A 126 2.28 12.77 -1.05
CA ASP A 126 3.42 13.10 -0.16
C ASP A 126 4.71 12.36 -0.56
N GLY A 127 4.60 11.17 -1.16
CA GLY A 127 5.73 10.44 -1.77
C GLY A 127 6.12 10.98 -3.15
N VAL A 128 5.13 11.34 -3.99
CA VAL A 128 5.36 11.80 -5.37
C VAL A 128 5.94 13.22 -5.44
N LYS A 129 5.65 14.11 -4.48
CA LYS A 129 6.19 15.49 -4.45
C LYS A 129 7.74 15.56 -4.38
N ASN A 130 8.41 14.45 -4.06
CA ASN A 130 9.87 14.35 -4.13
C ASN A 130 10.38 13.92 -5.53
N ALA A 131 9.59 13.22 -6.34
CA ALA A 131 9.97 12.77 -7.68
C ALA A 131 9.94 13.91 -8.73
N GLU A 132 9.05 14.89 -8.59
CA GLU A 132 8.90 15.99 -9.56
C GLU A 132 9.96 17.10 -9.44
N LYS A 133 10.88 17.04 -8.45
CA LYS A 133 11.97 18.02 -8.33
C LYS A 133 13.22 17.71 -9.15
N ASN A 134 13.29 16.54 -9.80
CA ASN A 134 14.46 16.10 -10.58
C ASN A 134 14.22 16.00 -12.10
N THR A 135 13.09 16.49 -12.62
CA THR A 135 12.94 16.68 -14.07
C THR A 135 13.59 18.00 -14.49
N PHE A 136 14.88 17.91 -14.85
CA PHE A 136 15.63 19.00 -15.49
C PHE A 136 14.82 19.63 -16.63
N PRO A 137 14.89 20.98 -16.82
CA PRO A 137 14.26 21.63 -17.95
C PRO A 137 14.90 21.11 -19.24
N LEU A 138 14.06 20.63 -20.17
CA LEU A 138 14.47 20.39 -21.55
C LEU A 138 15.11 21.68 -22.08
N LYS A 139 16.42 21.64 -22.36
CA LYS A 139 17.05 22.71 -23.12
C LYS A 139 16.43 22.72 -24.52
N PRO A 140 15.98 23.88 -25.02
CA PRO A 140 15.58 23.98 -26.41
C PRO A 140 16.78 23.71 -27.31
N VAL A 141 16.57 22.89 -28.35
CA VAL A 141 17.47 22.75 -29.49
C VAL A 141 17.19 23.87 -30.48
#